data_AF-A0A7T0HI87-F1
#
_entry.id   AF-A0A7T0HI87-F1
#
_cell.length_a   1.000
_cell.length_b   1.000
_cell.length_c   1.000
_cell.angle_alpha   90.00
_cell.angle_beta   90.00
_cell.angle_gamma   90.00
#
_symmetry.space_group_name_H-M   'P 1'
#
loop_
_entity.id
_entity.type
_entity.pdbx_description
1 polymer ?
#
loop_
_entity_poly.entity_id
_entity_poly.type
_entity_poly.pdbx_seq_one_letter_code
_entity_poly.pdbx_strand_id
1 'polypeptide(L)'
;MRCSHFCDLHRHQQSTPFGFPLFTDYVDDDISHRFKSMANKFHINIHLYKINTELLSDLPDNKWPCSAYFRLVAFDYLSEKINTLLYLDADIVCKGSITDLYELNFGNKICAIVPDIPPPENTVQLA
;
A
#
# COMPACT_ATOMS: atom_id res chain seq x y z
N MET A 1 -2.21 -3.84 -10.96
CA MET A 1 -1.37 -4.68 -10.09
C MET A 1 -1.08 -6.02 -10.75
N ARG A 2 0.20 -6.30 -11.05
CA ARG A 2 0.63 -7.63 -11.53
C ARG A 2 0.95 -8.55 -10.35
N CYS A 3 0.80 -9.85 -10.58
CA CYS A 3 0.89 -10.96 -9.62
C CYS A 3 2.19 -10.99 -8.80
N SER A 4 3.28 -10.33 -9.23
CA SER A 4 4.59 -10.37 -8.60
C SER A 4 4.73 -9.56 -7.30
N HIS A 5 4.00 -8.45 -7.14
CA HIS A 5 4.30 -7.46 -6.10
C HIS A 5 3.98 -7.95 -4.67
N PHE A 6 2.91 -8.74 -4.51
CA PHE A 6 2.52 -9.30 -3.20
C PHE A 6 3.35 -10.53 -2.80
N CYS A 7 3.89 -11.26 -3.78
CA CYS A 7 4.64 -12.49 -3.55
C CYS A 7 5.93 -12.25 -2.76
N ASP A 8 6.65 -11.19 -3.11
CA ASP A 8 7.96 -10.93 -2.54
C ASP A 8 7.87 -10.42 -1.11
N LEU A 9 6.76 -9.75 -0.74
CA LEU A 9 6.51 -9.33 0.64
C LEU A 9 6.30 -10.52 1.58
N HIS A 10 5.49 -11.50 1.17
CA HIS A 10 5.17 -12.65 2.02
C HIS A 10 6.32 -13.66 2.11
N ARG A 11 7.11 -13.84 1.05
CA ARG A 11 8.16 -14.88 1.01
C ARG A 11 9.28 -14.67 2.05
N HIS A 12 9.36 -13.48 2.65
CA HIS A 12 10.41 -13.10 3.60
C HIS A 12 9.93 -12.85 5.05
N GLN A 13 8.63 -12.98 5.36
CA GLN A 13 8.09 -12.74 6.71
C GLN A 13 7.57 -14.04 7.32
N GLN A 14 8.16 -14.53 8.42
CA GLN A 14 7.89 -15.88 8.93
C GLN A 14 6.76 -16.00 9.97
N SER A 15 6.08 -14.94 10.44
CA SER A 15 5.14 -15.14 11.57
C SER A 15 4.09 -14.07 11.90
N THR A 16 3.92 -13.00 11.10
CA THR A 16 2.90 -11.97 11.40
C THR A 16 1.82 -11.93 10.31
N PRO A 17 0.52 -12.09 10.65
CA PRO A 17 -0.54 -12.02 9.65
C PRO A 17 -0.63 -10.60 9.08
N PHE A 18 -0.13 -10.42 7.86
CA PHE A 18 -0.17 -9.15 7.14
C PHE A 18 -1.51 -9.01 6.41
N GLY A 19 -2.20 -7.90 6.67
CA GLY A 19 -3.36 -7.49 5.88
C GLY A 19 -2.92 -6.57 4.75
N PHE A 20 -3.44 -6.79 3.56
CA PHE A 20 -3.19 -5.96 2.38
C PHE A 20 -4.46 -5.17 2.00
N PRO A 21 -4.65 -3.95 2.55
CA PRO A 21 -5.67 -3.03 2.07
C PRO A 21 -5.38 -2.63 0.62
N LEU A 22 -6.35 -2.86 -0.26
CA LEU A 22 -6.28 -2.46 -1.66
C LEU A 22 -7.48 -1.60 -2.00
N PHE A 23 -7.21 -0.37 -2.39
CA PHE A 23 -8.22 0.59 -2.79
C PHE A 23 -8.35 0.62 -4.30
N THR A 24 -9.58 0.53 -4.80
CA THR A 24 -9.90 0.47 -6.22
C THR A 24 -11.26 1.12 -6.48
N ASP A 25 -11.46 1.70 -7.65
CA ASP A 25 -12.77 2.19 -8.10
C ASP A 25 -13.61 1.09 -8.78
N TYR A 26 -12.96 -0.02 -9.12
CA TYR A 26 -13.57 -1.13 -9.86
C TYR A 26 -13.30 -2.48 -9.20
N VAL A 27 -14.36 -3.28 -9.07
CA VAL A 27 -14.33 -4.68 -8.64
C VAL A 27 -15.43 -5.43 -9.39
N ASP A 28 -15.05 -6.53 -10.03
CA ASP A 28 -15.96 -7.50 -10.64
C ASP A 28 -15.63 -8.94 -10.16
N ASP A 29 -16.31 -9.92 -10.73
CA ASP A 29 -16.14 -11.32 -10.37
C ASP A 29 -14.76 -11.87 -10.79
N ASP A 30 -14.20 -11.45 -11.93
CA ASP A 30 -12.87 -11.87 -12.37
C ASP A 30 -11.79 -11.36 -11.41
N ILE A 31 -11.80 -10.07 -11.10
CA ILE A 31 -10.87 -9.45 -10.15
C ILE A 31 -10.99 -10.12 -8.79
N SER A 32 -12.21 -10.32 -8.30
CA SER A 32 -12.46 -10.98 -7.02
C SER A 32 -11.92 -12.41 -7.00
N HIS A 33 -12.12 -13.17 -8.08
CA HIS A 33 -11.60 -14.53 -8.21
C HIS A 33 -10.06 -14.54 -8.23
N ARG A 34 -9.43 -13.62 -8.97
CA ARG A 34 -7.97 -13.50 -9.05
C ARG A 34 -7.34 -13.12 -7.72
N PHE A 35 -7.93 -12.17 -6.98
CA PHE A 35 -7.45 -11.81 -5.64
C PHE A 35 -7.63 -12.95 -4.64
N LYS A 36 -8.77 -13.68 -4.68
CA LYS A 36 -8.95 -14.89 -3.86
C LYS A 36 -7.92 -15.96 -4.17
N SER A 37 -7.66 -16.22 -5.46
CA SER A 37 -6.63 -17.16 -5.89
C SER A 37 -5.23 -16.75 -5.39
N MET A 38 -4.91 -15.46 -5.46
CA MET A 38 -3.65 -14.91 -4.96
C MET A 38 -3.52 -15.02 -3.43
N ALA A 39 -4.58 -14.63 -2.69
CA ALA A 39 -4.65 -14.75 -1.25
C ALA A 39 -4.38 -16.18 -0.79
N ASN A 40 -5.04 -17.15 -1.41
CA ASN A 40 -4.85 -18.57 -1.12
C ASN A 40 -3.45 -19.06 -1.47
N LYS A 41 -2.94 -18.70 -2.66
CA LYS A 41 -1.63 -19.14 -3.14
C LYS A 41 -0.50 -18.67 -2.24
N PHE A 42 -0.59 -17.44 -1.72
CA PHE A 42 0.44 -16.83 -0.90
C PHE A 42 0.13 -16.82 0.58
N HIS A 43 -1.01 -17.39 1.02
CA HIS A 43 -1.46 -17.37 2.41
C HIS A 43 -1.51 -15.96 3.02
N ILE A 44 -1.97 -14.99 2.23
CA ILE A 44 -2.09 -13.58 2.62
C ILE A 44 -3.56 -13.14 2.75
N ASN A 45 -3.81 -12.15 3.60
CA ASN A 45 -5.13 -11.54 3.73
C ASN A 45 -5.22 -10.28 2.86
N ILE A 46 -6.15 -10.24 1.91
CA ILE A 46 -6.38 -9.09 1.03
C ILE A 46 -7.74 -8.49 1.35
N HIS A 47 -7.76 -7.19 1.64
CA HIS A 47 -8.98 -6.43 1.91
C HIS A 47 -9.23 -5.46 0.75
N LEU A 48 -10.29 -5.70 -0.01
CA LEU A 48 -10.67 -4.83 -1.13
C LEU A 48 -11.60 -3.71 -0.63
N TYR A 49 -11.21 -2.46 -0.90
CA TYR A 49 -12.00 -1.28 -0.62
C TYR A 49 -12.39 -0.62 -1.93
N LYS A 50 -13.69 -0.60 -2.24
CA LYS A 50 -14.21 0.11 -3.40
C LYS A 50 -14.41 1.58 -3.07
N ILE A 51 -13.75 2.46 -3.80
CA ILE A 51 -13.89 3.92 -3.66
C ILE A 51 -14.99 4.42 -4.59
N ASN A 52 -15.86 5.30 -4.07
CA ASN A 52 -16.70 6.12 -4.91
C ASN A 52 -15.89 7.31 -5.43
N THR A 53 -15.52 7.30 -6.71
CA THR A 53 -14.68 8.33 -7.33
C THR A 53 -15.40 9.67 -7.50
N GLU A 54 -16.73 9.70 -7.41
CA GLU A 54 -17.50 10.95 -7.43
C GLU A 54 -17.09 11.89 -6.29
N LEU A 55 -16.68 11.34 -5.14
CA LEU A 55 -16.18 12.11 -3.99
C LEU A 55 -14.84 12.79 -4.26
N LEU A 56 -14.16 12.43 -5.35
CA LEU A 56 -12.85 12.96 -5.76
C LEU A 56 -12.98 13.89 -6.98
N SER A 57 -14.19 14.16 -7.45
CA SER A 57 -14.44 14.94 -8.67
C SER A 57 -14.00 16.40 -8.59
N ASP A 58 -13.88 16.94 -7.37
CA ASP A 58 -13.40 18.30 -7.12
C ASP A 58 -11.86 18.41 -7.11
N LEU A 59 -11.13 17.27 -7.17
CA LEU A 59 -9.67 17.27 -7.19
C LEU A 59 -9.13 17.50 -8.60
N PRO A 60 -7.91 18.06 -8.75
CA PRO A 60 -7.32 18.31 -10.06
C PRO A 60 -7.18 17.02 -10.90
N ASP A 61 -7.79 16.96 -12.07
CA ASP A 61 -7.79 15.78 -12.95
C ASP A 61 -6.82 15.88 -14.14
N ASN A 62 -6.22 17.06 -14.34
CA ASN A 62 -5.36 17.35 -15.47
C ASN A 62 -3.90 16.88 -15.32
N LYS A 63 -3.46 16.58 -14.10
CA LYS A 63 -2.06 16.22 -13.80
C LYS A 63 -1.88 14.79 -13.32
N TRP A 64 -2.87 14.24 -12.62
CA TRP A 64 -2.77 12.94 -11.98
C TRP A 64 -4.02 12.10 -12.26
N PRO A 65 -3.88 10.78 -12.48
CA PRO A 65 -5.05 9.92 -12.57
C PRO A 65 -5.82 9.95 -11.23
N CYS A 66 -7.14 9.79 -11.28
CA CYS A 66 -7.99 9.77 -10.07
C CYS A 66 -7.49 8.76 -9.01
N SER A 67 -6.95 7.63 -9.46
CA SER A 67 -6.36 6.60 -8.60
C SER A 67 -5.17 7.08 -7.75
N ALA A 68 -4.47 8.14 -8.14
CA ALA A 68 -3.42 8.75 -7.33
C ALA A 68 -3.96 9.30 -6.01
N TYR A 69 -5.21 9.77 -6.00
CA TYR A 69 -5.89 10.32 -4.82
C TYR A 69 -6.42 9.25 -3.87
N PHE A 70 -6.42 7.98 -4.26
CA PHE A 70 -6.85 6.89 -3.37
C PHE A 70 -6.00 6.81 -2.10
N ARG A 71 -4.73 7.27 -2.15
CA ARG A 71 -3.87 7.38 -0.96
C ARG A 71 -4.44 8.30 0.11
N LEU A 72 -5.11 9.39 -0.28
CA LEU A 72 -5.72 10.34 0.66
C LEU A 72 -6.91 9.67 1.38
N VAL A 73 -7.79 9.03 0.60
CA VAL A 73 -8.95 8.29 1.13
C VAL A 73 -8.50 7.14 2.03
N ALA A 74 -7.44 6.43 1.62
CA ALA A 74 -6.90 5.31 2.39
C ALA A 74 -6.37 5.77 3.75
N PHE A 75 -5.61 6.86 3.81
CA PHE A 75 -5.07 7.37 5.08
C PHE A 75 -6.17 7.90 5.99
N ASP A 76 -7.15 8.63 5.45
CA ASP A 76 -8.30 9.10 6.22
C ASP A 76 -9.04 7.91 6.87
N TYR A 77 -9.47 6.94 6.06
CA TYR A 77 -10.25 5.79 6.53
C TYR A 77 -9.48 4.82 7.45
N LEU A 78 -8.19 4.57 7.17
CA LEU A 78 -7.41 3.59 7.92
C LEU A 78 -6.83 4.17 9.21
N SER A 79 -6.65 5.49 9.31
CA SER A 79 -6.11 6.14 10.52
C SER A 79 -6.93 5.84 11.78
N GLU A 80 -8.24 5.63 11.63
CA GLU A 80 -9.13 5.25 12.74
C GLU A 80 -8.99 3.79 13.18
N LYS A 81 -8.34 2.95 12.37
CA LYS A 81 -8.38 1.48 12.50
C LYS A 81 -7.02 0.85 12.70
N ILE A 82 -5.96 1.51 12.22
CA ILE A 82 -4.62 0.96 12.15
C ILE A 82 -3.65 2.03 12.65
N ASN A 83 -2.76 1.65 13.58
CA ASN A 83 -1.79 2.56 14.18
C ASN A 83 -0.64 2.91 13.23
N THR A 84 -0.19 1.93 12.44
CA THR A 84 0.96 2.08 11.53
C THR A 84 0.70 1.28 10.25
N LEU A 85 1.01 1.86 9.10
CA LEU A 85 0.94 1.19 7.81
C LEU A 85 2.18 1.50 6.98
N LEU A 86 2.53 0.58 6.08
CA LEU A 86 3.54 0.80 5.03
C LEU A 86 2.81 1.01 3.70
N TYR A 87 2.88 2.23 3.17
CA TYR A 87 2.34 2.55 1.85
C TYR A 87 3.35 2.22 0.75
N LEU A 88 2.90 1.54 -0.30
CA LEU A 88 3.70 1.22 -1.49
C LEU A 88 2.87 1.52 -2.74
N ASP A 89 3.46 2.18 -3.73
CA ASP A 89 2.82 2.36 -5.03
C ASP A 89 2.65 1.01 -5.76
N ALA A 90 1.63 0.95 -6.62
CA ALA A 90 1.20 -0.29 -7.28
C ALA A 90 2.20 -0.88 -8.30
N ASP A 91 3.25 -0.13 -8.62
CA ASP A 91 4.34 -0.46 -9.54
C ASP A 91 5.69 -0.72 -8.83
N ILE A 92 5.72 -0.72 -7.49
CA ILE A 92 6.91 -1.06 -6.70
C ILE A 92 7.13 -2.57 -6.63
N VAL A 93 8.33 -3.02 -6.99
CA VAL A 93 8.80 -4.39 -6.79
C VAL A 93 9.77 -4.47 -5.61
N CYS A 94 9.43 -5.26 -4.60
CA CYS A 94 10.29 -5.52 -3.44
C CYS A 94 11.29 -6.63 -3.77
N LYS A 95 12.60 -6.37 -3.65
CA LYS A 95 13.67 -7.35 -3.97
C LYS A 95 14.24 -8.08 -2.76
N GLY A 96 13.62 -7.94 -1.59
CA GLY A 96 14.08 -8.53 -0.35
C GLY A 96 13.06 -8.37 0.77
N SER A 97 13.49 -8.68 1.99
CA SER A 97 12.66 -8.45 3.17
C SER A 97 12.38 -6.95 3.36
N ILE A 98 11.16 -6.64 3.80
CA ILE A 98 10.75 -5.30 4.25
C ILE A 98 10.66 -5.20 5.78
N THR A 99 11.16 -6.22 6.51
CA THR A 99 11.07 -6.28 7.98
C THR A 99 11.60 -4.99 8.60
N ASP A 100 12.75 -4.50 8.15
CA ASP A 100 13.37 -3.28 8.68
C ASP A 100 12.50 -2.03 8.50
N LEU A 101 11.71 -1.95 7.41
CA LEU A 101 10.77 -0.85 7.18
C LEU A 101 9.52 -0.99 8.04
N TYR A 102 9.07 -2.22 8.28
CA TYR A 102 7.90 -2.52 9.10
C TYR A 102 8.18 -2.31 10.60
N GLU A 103 9.36 -2.71 11.06
CA GLU A 103 9.82 -2.56 12.45
C GLU A 103 10.41 -1.17 12.73
N LEU A 104 10.43 -0.29 11.72
CA LEU A 104 10.98 1.05 11.83
C LEU A 104 10.21 1.84 12.90
N ASN A 105 10.91 2.18 13.98
CA ASN A 105 10.37 3.05 15.02
C ASN A 105 10.71 4.51 14.69
N PHE A 106 9.68 5.30 14.40
CA PHE A 106 9.79 6.73 14.12
C PHE A 106 9.30 7.60 15.30
N GLY A 107 9.11 7.02 16.49
CA GLY A 107 8.86 7.75 17.73
C GLY A 107 7.58 8.59 17.70
N ASN A 108 7.70 9.90 17.94
CA ASN A 108 6.59 10.85 17.92
C ASN A 108 6.35 11.49 16.55
N LYS A 109 6.97 10.97 15.50
CA LYS A 109 6.83 11.43 14.12
C LYS A 109 5.58 10.84 13.47
N ILE A 110 5.08 11.51 12.44
CA ILE A 110 3.84 11.10 11.78
C ILE A 110 4.15 10.06 10.71
N CYS A 111 5.29 10.18 10.03
CA CYS A 111 5.73 9.20 9.03
C CYS A 111 7.24 9.20 8.81
N ALA A 112 7.71 8.14 8.17
CA ALA A 112 9.04 8.04 7.58
C ALA A 112 8.90 7.99 6.05
N ILE A 113 9.71 8.76 5.33
CA ILE A 113 9.65 8.88 3.87
C ILE A 113 11.02 8.69 3.24
N VAL A 114 11.03 8.19 2.01
CA VAL A 114 12.22 8.18 1.15
C VAL A 114 12.16 9.45 0.27
N PRO A 115 13.17 10.32 0.32
CA PRO A 115 13.19 11.52 -0.52
C PRO A 115 13.35 11.15 -2.00
N ASP A 116 12.62 11.84 -2.88
CA ASP A 116 12.65 11.61 -4.34
C ASP A 116 14.05 11.81 -4.94
N ILE A 117 14.78 12.81 -4.41
CA ILE A 117 16.17 13.05 -4.74
C ILE A 117 16.98 12.61 -3.52
N PRO A 118 17.83 11.58 -3.64
CA PRO A 118 18.62 11.13 -2.51
C PRO A 118 19.50 12.30 -2.04
N PRO A 119 19.52 12.60 -0.73
CA PRO A 119 20.57 13.45 -0.17
C PRO A 119 21.94 12.79 -0.45
N PRO A 120 23.05 13.48 -0.16
CA PRO A 120 24.39 12.93 -0.40
C PRO A 120 24.66 11.54 0.24
N GLU A 121 23.77 11.04 1.11
CA GLU A 121 23.75 9.68 1.66
C GLU A 121 22.34 9.05 1.59
N ASN A 122 22.27 7.72 1.50
CA ASN A 122 21.04 6.92 1.44
C ASN A 122 20.27 6.94 2.78
N THR A 123 19.59 8.05 3.09
CA THR A 123 18.91 8.23 4.38
C THR A 123 17.39 8.33 4.21
N VAL A 124 16.66 7.53 5.00
CA VAL A 124 15.22 7.71 5.23
C VAL A 124 15.01 8.97 6.07
N GLN A 125 14.16 9.89 5.62
CA GLN A 125 13.84 11.10 6.37
C GLN A 125 12.60 10.88 7.24
N LEU A 126 12.66 11.34 8.49
CA LEU A 126 11.54 11.29 9.42
C LEU A 126 10.84 12.65 9.42
N ALA A 127 9.53 12.65 9.13
CA ALA A 127 8.69 13.84 9.12
C ALA A 127 7.94 13.98 10.46
#